data_AF-A0A6G3WX22-F1
#
_entry.id   AF-A0A6G3WX22-F1
#
_cell.length_a   1.000
_cell.length_b   1.000
_cell.length_c   1.000
_cell.angle_alpha   90.00
_cell.angle_beta   90.00
_cell.angle_gamma   90.00
#
_symmetry.space_group_name_H-M   'P 1'
#
loop_
_entity.id
_entity.type
_entity.pdbx_description
1 polymer ?
#
loop_
_entity_poly.entity_id
_entity_poly.type
_entity_poly.pdbx_seq_one_letter_code
_entity_poly.pdbx_strand_id
1 'polypeptide(L)'
;AGGGPVTLVAAAQSAYLAAAGVLLVLGRERLLLAALSPLLAGAAVLPWWEPGPALRAGLPLLALLATLTVTGWVLRGALAVPAVTDATRPRLLWSLPYGLFGLAAGVLVLLEGREEPYAVIVLTLSMGPAEWLLYRYRGLSVAALRATATPAGFLLRSAGVLGLCLLAYLAPLLPAALLTGSDPAALLLLAAVLWTALLLQAFGAAWSSAGICLAAAGGAGAVVLFRLPPGAALALPVACGAAALCLVACALWLLGRPAPHA
;
A
#
# COMPACT_ATOMS: atom_id res chain seq x y z
N ALA A 1 -4.52 11.89 -26.91
CA ALA A 1 -3.43 11.02 -26.44
C ALA A 1 -2.18 11.88 -26.22
N GLY A 2 -1.95 12.37 -25.00
CA GLY A 2 -0.83 13.26 -24.66
C GLY A 2 -0.06 12.75 -23.43
N GLY A 3 0.03 11.43 -23.27
CA GLY A 3 0.52 10.77 -22.04
C GLY A 3 2.00 10.45 -22.00
N GLY A 4 2.80 10.85 -23.00
CA GLY A 4 4.21 10.47 -23.13
C GLY A 4 5.04 10.60 -21.84
N PRO A 5 5.17 11.81 -21.24
CA PRO A 5 5.99 11.98 -20.05
C PRO A 5 5.39 11.28 -18.81
N VAL A 6 4.06 11.30 -18.65
CA VAL A 6 3.39 10.69 -17.48
C VAL A 6 3.51 9.16 -17.50
N THR A 7 3.34 8.54 -18.67
CA THR A 7 3.48 7.09 -18.85
C THR A 7 4.92 6.64 -18.63
N LEU A 8 5.90 7.42 -19.09
CA LEU A 8 7.31 7.17 -18.81
C LEU A 8 7.63 7.25 -17.32
N VAL A 9 7.13 8.27 -16.61
CA VAL A 9 7.32 8.39 -15.15
C VAL A 9 6.65 7.25 -14.41
N ALA A 10 5.41 6.88 -14.78
CA ALA A 10 4.71 5.74 -14.20
C ALA A 10 5.47 4.42 -14.45
N ALA A 11 6.01 4.22 -15.64
CA ALA A 11 6.82 3.05 -15.97
C ALA A 11 8.12 3.01 -15.17
N ALA A 12 8.81 4.15 -15.02
CA ALA A 12 10.00 4.30 -14.20
C ALA A 12 9.72 3.99 -12.71
N GLN A 13 8.65 4.56 -12.14
CA GLN A 13 8.25 4.27 -10.76
C GLN A 13 7.86 2.81 -10.57
N SER A 14 7.14 2.21 -11.53
CA SER A 14 6.78 0.79 -11.48
C SER A 14 8.02 -0.10 -11.52
N ALA A 15 9.00 0.21 -12.39
CA ALA A 15 10.25 -0.51 -12.47
C ALA A 15 11.09 -0.39 -11.18
N TYR A 16 11.13 0.82 -10.61
CA TYR A 16 11.77 1.06 -9.31
C TYR A 16 11.12 0.23 -8.19
N LEU A 17 9.78 0.27 -8.06
CA LEU A 17 9.06 -0.47 -7.02
C LEU A 17 9.26 -1.99 -7.16
N ALA A 18 9.23 -2.51 -8.39
CA ALA A 18 9.53 -3.92 -8.66
C ALA A 18 10.96 -4.28 -8.25
N ALA A 19 11.94 -3.46 -8.61
CA ALA A 19 13.35 -3.68 -8.28
C ALA A 19 13.60 -3.62 -6.76
N ALA A 20 13.07 -2.59 -6.09
CA ALA A 20 13.13 -2.44 -4.64
C ALA A 20 12.49 -3.64 -3.94
N GLY A 21 11.32 -4.10 -4.41
CA GLY A 21 10.64 -5.29 -3.88
C GLY A 21 11.51 -6.55 -3.95
N VAL A 22 12.19 -6.79 -5.09
CA VAL A 22 13.12 -7.92 -5.24
C VAL A 22 14.28 -7.81 -4.24
N LEU A 23 14.89 -6.63 -4.09
CA LEU A 23 16.00 -6.45 -3.15
C LEU A 23 15.56 -6.66 -1.70
N LEU A 24 14.38 -6.20 -1.31
CA LEU A 24 13.82 -6.40 0.03
C LEU A 24 13.55 -7.88 0.31
N VAL A 25 12.92 -8.60 -0.63
CA VAL A 25 12.64 -10.04 -0.50
C VAL A 25 13.93 -10.86 -0.37
N LEU A 26 15.01 -10.44 -1.03
CA LEU A 26 16.31 -11.09 -0.94
C LEU A 26 17.16 -10.61 0.26
N GLY A 27 16.60 -9.81 1.17
CA GLY A 27 17.29 -9.30 2.36
C GLY A 27 18.44 -8.34 2.04
N ARG A 28 18.39 -7.64 0.90
CA ARG A 28 19.43 -6.72 0.42
C ARG A 28 19.12 -5.25 0.72
N GLU A 29 18.51 -4.99 1.87
CA GLU A 29 18.10 -3.67 2.35
C GLU A 29 19.25 -2.65 2.33
N ARG A 30 20.45 -3.06 2.76
CA ARG A 30 21.64 -2.18 2.76
C ARG A 30 22.06 -1.74 1.37
N LEU A 31 21.91 -2.60 0.36
CA LEU A 31 22.22 -2.25 -1.02
C LEU A 31 21.17 -1.30 -1.60
N LEU A 32 19.89 -1.50 -1.26
CA LEU A 32 18.83 -0.57 -1.61
C LEU A 32 19.07 0.81 -0.98
N LEU A 33 19.41 0.87 0.31
CA LEU A 33 19.76 2.11 1.00
C LEU A 33 20.98 2.80 0.37
N ALA A 34 22.01 2.04 0.00
CA ALA A 34 23.16 2.59 -0.70
C ALA A 34 22.78 3.19 -2.06
N ALA A 35 21.93 2.51 -2.84
CA ALA A 35 21.44 3.01 -4.12
C ALA A 35 20.57 4.27 -3.99
N LEU A 36 19.83 4.41 -2.88
CA LEU A 36 18.99 5.57 -2.58
C LEU A 36 19.73 6.73 -1.92
N SER A 37 20.93 6.49 -1.37
CA SER A 37 21.71 7.49 -0.64
C SER A 37 21.93 8.81 -1.39
N PRO A 38 22.18 8.85 -2.72
CA PRO A 38 22.39 10.11 -3.42
C PRO A 38 21.10 10.94 -3.49
N LEU A 39 19.96 10.27 -3.67
CA LEU A 39 18.65 10.91 -3.69
C LEU A 39 18.29 11.45 -2.30
N LEU A 40 18.56 10.68 -1.24
CA LEU A 40 18.35 11.11 0.14
C LEU A 40 19.23 12.32 0.50
N ALA A 41 20.51 12.31 0.10
CA ALA A 41 21.41 13.44 0.32
C ALA A 41 20.91 14.70 -0.40
N GLY A 42 20.48 14.57 -1.66
CA GLY A 42 19.90 15.70 -2.41
C GLY A 42 18.60 16.21 -1.80
N ALA A 43 17.73 15.31 -1.31
CA ALA A 43 16.50 15.66 -0.62
C ALA A 43 16.75 16.36 0.73
N ALA A 44 17.79 15.97 1.45
CA ALA A 44 18.18 16.62 2.70
C ALA A 44 18.64 18.07 2.49
N VAL A 45 19.31 18.38 1.39
CA VAL A 45 19.86 19.72 1.13
C VAL A 45 18.81 20.71 0.62
N LEU A 46 17.68 20.21 0.10
CA LEU A 46 16.58 20.97 -0.51
C LEU A 46 16.03 22.16 0.34
N PRO A 47 15.93 22.09 1.68
CA PRO A 47 15.48 23.22 2.50
C PRO A 47 16.45 24.41 2.49
N TRP A 48 17.73 24.17 2.20
CA TRP A 48 18.79 25.19 2.27
C TRP A 48 19.30 25.62 0.90
N TRP A 49 19.12 24.78 -0.11
CA TRP A 49 19.58 25.07 -1.47
C TRP A 49 18.65 24.44 -2.49
N GLU A 50 18.24 25.23 -3.47
CA GLU A 50 17.42 24.74 -4.57
C GLU A 50 18.29 24.11 -5.67
N PRO A 51 18.24 22.78 -5.86
CA PRO A 51 18.94 22.15 -6.96
C PRO A 51 18.33 22.57 -8.30
N GLY A 52 19.19 22.95 -9.25
CA GLY A 52 18.79 23.22 -10.63
C GLY A 52 18.05 22.03 -11.29
N PRO A 53 17.37 22.25 -12.43
CA PRO A 53 16.51 21.24 -13.05
C PRO A 53 17.22 19.92 -13.38
N ALA A 54 18.51 20.00 -13.73
CA ALA A 54 19.34 18.84 -14.02
C ALA A 54 19.51 17.91 -12.80
N LEU A 55 19.70 18.47 -11.60
CA LEU A 55 19.84 17.67 -10.36
C LEU A 55 18.49 17.11 -9.89
N ARG A 56 17.40 17.89 -10.04
CA ARG A 56 16.04 17.41 -9.71
C ARG A 56 15.61 16.21 -10.55
N ALA A 57 16.04 16.13 -11.82
CA ALA A 57 15.76 14.98 -12.68
C ALA A 57 16.85 13.89 -12.57
N GLY A 58 18.11 14.30 -12.47
CA GLY A 58 19.26 13.40 -12.47
C GLY A 58 19.36 12.52 -11.22
N LEU A 59 19.05 13.05 -10.03
CA LEU A 59 19.12 12.28 -8.78
C LEU A 59 18.08 11.14 -8.73
N PRO A 60 16.79 11.35 -9.04
CA PRO A 60 15.82 10.26 -9.14
C PRO A 60 16.17 9.25 -10.24
N LEU A 61 16.65 9.72 -11.39
CA LEU A 61 17.07 8.83 -12.49
C LEU A 61 18.25 7.95 -12.07
N LEU A 62 19.24 8.53 -11.39
CA LEU A 62 20.39 7.81 -10.86
C LEU A 62 19.95 6.76 -9.83
N ALA A 63 19.04 7.11 -8.92
CA ALA A 63 18.49 6.16 -7.96
C ALA A 63 17.75 4.99 -8.64
N LEU A 64 16.95 5.28 -9.67
CA LEU A 64 16.28 4.26 -10.48
C LEU A 64 17.30 3.33 -11.17
N LEU A 65 18.30 3.90 -11.85
CA LEU A 65 19.31 3.10 -12.56
C LEU A 65 20.18 2.29 -11.58
N ALA A 66 20.57 2.87 -10.45
CA ALA A 66 21.33 2.19 -9.41
C ALA A 66 20.54 1.01 -8.82
N THR A 67 19.25 1.20 -8.52
CA THR A 67 18.41 0.12 -8.01
C THR A 67 18.20 -0.99 -9.04
N LEU A 68 17.96 -0.66 -10.31
CA LEU A 68 17.83 -1.65 -11.39
C LEU A 68 19.13 -2.43 -11.62
N THR A 69 20.28 -1.76 -11.66
CA THR A 69 21.58 -2.41 -11.87
C THR A 69 21.94 -3.34 -10.70
N VAL A 70 21.76 -2.90 -9.46
CA VAL A 70 21.97 -3.73 -8.26
C VAL A 70 21.02 -4.92 -8.25
N THR A 71 19.75 -4.72 -8.57
CA THR A 71 18.76 -5.81 -8.66
C THR A 71 19.16 -6.84 -9.72
N GLY A 72 19.55 -6.39 -10.92
CA GLY A 72 20.01 -7.29 -11.98
C GLY A 72 21.30 -8.03 -11.62
N TRP A 73 22.20 -7.42 -10.84
CA TRP A 73 23.39 -8.09 -10.32
C TRP A 73 23.05 -9.16 -9.28
N VAL A 74 22.21 -8.83 -8.30
CA VAL A 74 21.77 -9.77 -7.25
C VAL A 74 20.98 -10.94 -7.87
N LEU A 75 20.08 -10.65 -8.82
CA LEU A 75 19.24 -11.66 -9.46
C LEU A 75 20.07 -12.62 -10.32
N ARG A 76 21.09 -12.11 -11.04
CA ARG A 76 22.04 -12.97 -11.76
C ARG A 76 22.75 -13.95 -10.81
N GLY A 77 23.18 -13.48 -9.65
CA GLY A 77 23.79 -14.34 -8.63
C GLY A 77 22.81 -15.39 -8.10
N ALA A 78 21.56 -15.00 -7.82
CA ALA A 78 20.53 -15.92 -7.33
C ALA A 78 20.14 -16.99 -8.37
N LEU A 79 20.01 -16.60 -9.65
CA LEU A 79 19.65 -17.50 -10.74
C LEU A 79 20.81 -18.40 -11.20
N ALA A 80 22.05 -18.08 -10.83
CA ALA A 80 23.20 -18.95 -11.09
C ALA A 80 23.25 -20.18 -10.16
N VAL A 81 22.47 -20.18 -9.07
CA VAL A 81 22.33 -21.34 -8.18
C VAL A 81 21.45 -22.39 -8.86
N PRO A 82 21.90 -23.66 -8.94
CA PRO A 82 21.11 -24.72 -9.55
C PRO A 82 19.75 -24.86 -8.85
N ALA A 83 18.69 -24.98 -9.64
CA ALA A 83 17.34 -25.15 -9.12
C ALA A 83 17.23 -26.46 -8.34
N VAL A 84 16.51 -26.42 -7.22
CA VAL A 84 16.16 -27.61 -6.45
C VAL A 84 15.29 -28.51 -7.32
N THR A 85 15.71 -29.76 -7.50
CA THR A 85 14.94 -30.80 -8.20
C THR A 85 13.62 -31.01 -7.48
N ASP A 86 12.51 -31.09 -8.24
CA ASP A 86 11.13 -31.23 -7.76
C ASP A 86 10.50 -30.02 -7.05
N ALA A 87 11.13 -28.84 -7.09
CA ALA A 87 10.47 -27.63 -6.62
C ALA A 87 9.33 -27.20 -7.57
N THR A 88 8.11 -27.13 -7.06
CA THR A 88 6.95 -26.62 -7.81
C THR A 88 7.01 -25.09 -7.91
N ARG A 89 6.91 -24.55 -9.13
CA ARG A 89 6.86 -23.10 -9.33
C ARG A 89 5.52 -22.56 -8.83
N PRO A 90 5.50 -21.45 -8.06
CA PRO A 90 4.25 -20.80 -7.69
C PRO A 90 3.54 -20.32 -8.96
N ARG A 91 2.24 -20.61 -9.06
CA ARG A 91 1.44 -20.20 -10.24
C ARG A 91 1.26 -18.69 -10.21
N LEU A 92 1.45 -18.03 -11.35
CA LEU A 92 1.29 -16.58 -11.49
C LEU A 92 -0.10 -16.09 -11.05
N LEU A 93 -1.12 -16.93 -11.20
CA LEU A 93 -2.50 -16.64 -10.77
C LEU A 93 -2.62 -16.37 -9.26
N TRP A 94 -1.72 -16.92 -8.44
CA TRP A 94 -1.68 -16.60 -7.00
C TRP A 94 -1.16 -15.19 -6.71
N SER A 95 -0.38 -14.62 -7.63
CA SER A 95 0.14 -13.25 -7.53
C SER A 95 -0.84 -12.20 -8.08
N LEU A 96 -1.78 -12.62 -8.93
CA LEU A 96 -2.78 -11.76 -9.57
C LEU A 96 -3.56 -10.85 -8.61
N PRO A 97 -4.14 -11.34 -7.48
CA PRO A 97 -4.90 -10.47 -6.59
C PRO A 97 -4.06 -9.34 -5.98
N TYR A 98 -2.77 -9.57 -5.71
CA TYR A 98 -1.87 -8.54 -5.19
C TYR A 98 -1.59 -7.46 -6.23
N GLY A 99 -1.40 -7.85 -7.50
CA GLY A 99 -1.25 -6.89 -8.60
C GLY A 99 -2.51 -6.08 -8.86
N LEU A 100 -3.68 -6.73 -8.82
CA LEU A 100 -4.98 -6.06 -8.97
C LEU A 100 -5.26 -5.09 -7.83
N PHE A 101 -4.95 -5.49 -6.59
CA PHE A 101 -5.03 -4.59 -5.44
C PHE A 101 -4.09 -3.40 -5.60
N GLY A 102 -2.83 -3.62 -5.97
CA GLY A 102 -1.86 -2.54 -6.19
C GLY A 102 -2.33 -1.55 -7.25
N LEU A 103 -2.94 -2.04 -8.34
CA LEU A 103 -3.55 -1.21 -9.37
C LEU A 103 -4.74 -0.41 -8.81
N ALA A 104 -5.64 -1.06 -8.08
CA ALA A 104 -6.79 -0.39 -7.47
C ALA A 104 -6.36 0.70 -6.46
N ALA A 105 -5.44 0.38 -5.57
CA ALA A 105 -4.84 1.30 -4.62
C ALA A 105 -4.17 2.48 -5.33
N GLY A 106 -3.38 2.21 -6.37
CA GLY A 106 -2.75 3.24 -7.19
C GLY A 106 -3.76 4.17 -7.87
N VAL A 107 -4.87 3.63 -8.39
CA VAL A 107 -5.96 4.46 -8.96
C VAL A 107 -6.63 5.30 -7.89
N LEU A 108 -6.96 4.76 -6.72
CA LEU A 108 -7.58 5.51 -5.64
C LEU A 108 -6.69 6.65 -5.13
N VAL A 109 -5.39 6.36 -4.92
CA VAL A 109 -4.40 7.37 -4.51
C VAL A 109 -4.16 8.41 -5.61
N LEU A 110 -4.19 8.00 -6.88
CA LEU A 110 -4.10 8.93 -8.00
C LEU A 110 -5.32 9.86 -8.04
N LEU A 111 -6.52 9.34 -7.84
CA LEU A 111 -7.74 10.15 -7.80
C LEU A 111 -7.70 11.17 -6.66
N GLU A 112 -7.25 10.76 -5.47
CA GLU A 112 -7.04 11.68 -4.34
C GLU A 112 -5.97 12.73 -4.67
N GLY A 113 -4.80 12.30 -5.12
CA GLY A 113 -3.65 13.18 -5.36
C GLY A 113 -3.82 14.18 -6.50
N ARG A 114 -4.83 13.99 -7.36
CA ARG A 114 -5.21 14.98 -8.38
C ARG A 114 -5.84 16.23 -7.76
N GLU A 115 -6.61 16.05 -6.69
CA GLU A 115 -7.25 17.15 -5.97
C GLU A 115 -6.35 17.62 -4.81
N GLU A 116 -5.76 16.67 -4.07
CA GLU A 116 -5.00 16.91 -2.84
C GLU A 116 -3.61 16.26 -2.88
N PRO A 117 -2.60 16.87 -3.53
CA PRO A 117 -1.27 16.28 -3.67
C PRO A 117 -0.57 15.99 -2.34
N TYR A 118 -0.80 16.82 -1.32
CA TYR A 118 -0.19 16.64 -0.01
C TYR A 118 -0.77 15.44 0.75
N ALA A 119 -2.02 15.04 0.48
CA ALA A 119 -2.62 13.84 1.05
C ALA A 119 -1.81 12.58 0.67
N VAL A 120 -1.29 12.52 -0.56
CA VAL A 120 -0.45 11.41 -1.03
C VAL A 120 0.87 11.33 -0.26
N ILE A 121 1.48 12.48 0.06
CA ILE A 121 2.71 12.54 0.85
C ILE A 121 2.44 12.03 2.26
N VAL A 122 1.37 12.51 2.89
CA VAL A 122 0.94 12.05 4.22
C VAL A 122 0.69 10.54 4.23
N LEU A 123 -0.05 10.02 3.25
CA LEU A 123 -0.30 8.58 3.11
C LEU A 123 1.00 7.79 2.96
N THR A 124 1.93 8.27 2.12
CA THR A 124 3.23 7.62 1.90
C THR A 124 4.05 7.54 3.19
N LEU A 125 4.13 8.64 3.95
CA LEU A 125 4.83 8.67 5.23
C LEU A 125 4.17 7.76 6.28
N SER A 126 2.85 7.60 6.19
CA SER A 126 2.08 6.74 7.11
C SER A 126 2.28 5.24 6.89
N MET A 127 2.89 4.82 5.77
CA MET A 127 3.06 3.40 5.43
C MET A 127 3.95 2.65 6.43
N GLY A 128 4.95 3.31 7.02
CA GLY A 128 5.80 2.70 8.06
C GLY A 128 5.02 2.37 9.34
N PRO A 129 4.33 3.35 9.95
CA PRO A 129 3.40 3.10 11.06
C PRO A 129 2.32 2.06 10.75
N ALA A 130 1.78 2.06 9.51
CA ALA A 130 0.80 1.08 9.06
C ALA A 130 1.32 -0.36 9.18
N GLU A 131 2.53 -0.63 8.67
CA GLU A 131 3.16 -1.94 8.73
C GLU A 131 3.43 -2.39 10.18
N TRP A 132 3.92 -1.48 11.02
CA TRP A 132 4.11 -1.75 12.44
C TRP A 132 2.81 -2.15 13.14
N LEU A 133 1.69 -1.51 12.79
CA LEU A 133 0.37 -1.85 13.32
C LEU A 133 -0.15 -3.20 12.82
N LEU A 134 0.17 -3.62 11.59
CA LEU A 134 -0.15 -4.97 11.09
C LEU A 134 0.55 -6.04 11.93
N TYR A 135 1.84 -5.83 12.21
CA TYR A 135 2.60 -6.72 13.08
C TYR A 135 2.01 -6.77 14.50
N ARG A 136 1.65 -5.59 15.05
CA ARG A 136 1.05 -5.50 16.39
C ARG A 136 -0.32 -6.17 16.45
N TYR A 137 -1.16 -6.00 15.44
CA TYR A 137 -2.46 -6.66 15.32
C TYR A 137 -2.28 -8.18 15.39
N ARG A 138 -1.34 -8.74 14.61
CA ARG A 138 -1.08 -10.19 14.62
C ARG A 138 -0.72 -10.71 16.02
N GLY A 139 0.15 -10.00 16.74
CA GLY A 139 0.51 -10.35 18.11
C GLY A 139 -0.68 -10.28 19.09
N LEU A 140 -1.48 -9.22 19.01
CA LEU A 140 -2.65 -9.03 19.87
C LEU A 140 -3.77 -10.04 19.58
N SER A 141 -3.99 -10.39 18.31
CA SER A 141 -4.97 -11.40 17.91
C SER A 141 -4.59 -12.79 18.41
N VAL A 142 -3.29 -13.16 18.39
CA VAL A 142 -2.81 -14.41 18.99
C VAL A 142 -2.98 -14.41 20.51
N ALA A 143 -2.73 -13.28 21.18
CA ALA A 143 -2.99 -13.16 22.62
C ALA A 143 -4.49 -13.28 22.94
N ALA A 144 -5.36 -12.70 22.11
CA ALA A 144 -6.81 -12.83 22.24
C ALA A 144 -7.29 -14.27 22.04
N LEU A 145 -6.75 -14.99 21.05
CA LEU A 145 -7.00 -16.42 20.85
C LEU A 145 -6.67 -17.24 22.10
N ARG A 146 -5.51 -17.00 22.72
CA ARG A 146 -5.08 -17.72 23.93
C ARG A 146 -5.95 -17.43 25.16
N ALA A 147 -6.58 -16.25 25.20
CA ALA A 147 -7.32 -15.78 26.37
C ALA A 147 -8.85 -16.03 26.29
N THR A 148 -9.37 -16.51 25.15
CA THR A 148 -10.81 -16.64 24.93
C THR A 148 -11.21 -18.10 24.72
N ALA A 149 -12.22 -18.55 25.47
CA ALA A 149 -12.74 -19.92 25.38
C ALA A 149 -14.00 -20.04 24.50
N THR A 150 -14.57 -18.92 24.06
CA THR A 150 -15.80 -18.89 23.27
C THR A 150 -15.60 -18.16 21.93
N PRO A 151 -16.25 -18.61 20.85
CA PRO A 151 -16.13 -17.99 19.53
C PRO A 151 -16.65 -16.55 19.52
N ALA A 152 -17.72 -16.26 20.26
CA ALA A 152 -18.26 -14.90 20.38
C ALA A 152 -17.30 -13.96 21.16
N GLY A 153 -16.65 -14.47 22.21
CA GLY A 153 -15.66 -13.70 22.96
C GLY A 153 -14.41 -13.39 22.11
N PHE A 154 -13.99 -14.33 21.28
CA PHE A 154 -12.91 -14.12 20.33
C PHE A 154 -13.27 -13.09 19.25
N LEU A 155 -14.49 -13.14 18.69
CA LEU A 155 -15.00 -12.15 17.74
C LEU A 155 -14.97 -10.74 18.32
N LEU A 156 -15.52 -10.55 19.52
CA LEU A 156 -15.56 -9.25 20.18
C LEU A 156 -14.16 -8.69 20.47
N ARG A 157 -13.23 -9.54 20.95
CA ARG A 157 -11.85 -9.10 21.18
C ARG A 157 -11.11 -8.80 19.89
N SER A 158 -11.29 -9.60 18.85
CA SER A 158 -10.69 -9.35 17.54
C SER A 158 -11.22 -8.07 16.90
N ALA A 159 -12.53 -7.79 17.05
CA ALA A 159 -13.14 -6.53 16.66
C ALA A 159 -12.57 -5.35 17.44
N GLY A 160 -12.40 -5.49 18.76
CA GLY A 160 -11.79 -4.47 19.60
C GLY A 160 -10.33 -4.17 19.22
N VAL A 161 -9.52 -5.20 18.96
CA VAL A 161 -8.13 -5.05 18.51
C VAL A 161 -8.08 -4.42 17.11
N LEU A 162 -8.96 -4.82 16.19
CA LEU A 162 -9.07 -4.22 14.86
C LEU A 162 -9.40 -2.73 14.95
N GLY A 163 -10.43 -2.39 15.73
CA GLY A 163 -10.84 -1.01 15.96
C GLY A 163 -9.74 -0.18 16.61
N LEU A 164 -9.04 -0.73 17.61
CA LEU A 164 -7.91 -0.06 18.27
C LEU A 164 -6.76 0.22 17.28
N CYS A 165 -6.35 -0.77 16.48
CA CYS A 165 -5.29 -0.60 15.50
C CYS A 165 -5.70 0.40 14.41
N LEU A 166 -6.94 0.34 13.94
CA LEU A 166 -7.45 1.28 12.94
C LEU A 166 -7.50 2.71 13.50
N LEU A 167 -8.01 2.90 14.72
CA LEU A 167 -8.04 4.21 15.38
C LEU A 167 -6.62 4.73 15.63
N ALA A 168 -5.70 3.89 16.09
CA ALA A 168 -4.31 4.27 16.28
C ALA A 168 -3.62 4.68 14.98
N TYR A 169 -4.00 4.07 13.85
CA TYR A 169 -3.51 4.45 12.53
C TYR A 169 -4.10 5.77 12.03
N LEU A 170 -5.41 5.96 12.20
CA LEU A 170 -6.15 7.13 11.69
C LEU A 170 -5.96 8.39 12.55
N ALA A 171 -5.75 8.23 13.86
CA ALA A 171 -5.59 9.35 14.79
C ALA A 171 -4.48 10.36 14.42
N PRO A 172 -3.25 9.96 14.03
CA PRO A 172 -2.23 10.91 13.58
C PRO A 172 -2.49 11.47 12.17
N LEU A 173 -3.30 10.80 11.35
CA LEU A 173 -3.62 11.24 10.00
C LEU A 173 -4.60 12.43 9.99
N LEU A 174 -5.47 12.52 10.99
CA LEU A 174 -6.40 13.65 11.13
C LEU A 174 -5.68 15.00 11.28
N PRO A 175 -4.78 15.21 12.26
CA PRO A 175 -4.04 16.47 12.36
C PRO A 175 -3.11 16.68 11.15
N ALA A 176 -2.58 15.60 10.54
CA ALA A 176 -1.79 15.73 9.33
C ALA A 176 -2.63 16.30 8.16
N ALA A 177 -3.85 15.80 7.95
CA ALA A 177 -4.78 16.33 6.95
C ALA A 177 -5.11 17.81 7.19
N LEU A 178 -5.37 18.17 8.46
CA LEU A 178 -5.64 19.57 8.84
C LEU A 178 -4.44 20.48 8.60
N LEU A 179 -3.21 20.00 8.86
CA LEU A 179 -1.98 20.75 8.63
C LEU A 179 -1.66 20.92 7.15
N THR A 180 -2.02 19.95 6.31
CA THR A 180 -1.81 20.03 4.85
C THR A 180 -2.97 20.67 4.09
N GLY A 181 -4.07 20.98 4.77
CA GLY A 181 -5.28 21.56 4.17
C GLY A 181 -6.11 20.57 3.34
N SER A 182 -5.83 19.27 3.45
CA SER A 182 -6.50 18.23 2.68
C SER A 182 -7.79 17.77 3.34
N ASP A 183 -8.76 17.28 2.55
CA ASP A 183 -10.02 16.77 3.07
C ASP A 183 -9.78 15.56 4.02
N PRO A 184 -10.06 15.71 5.34
CA PRO A 184 -9.82 14.63 6.28
C PRO A 184 -10.71 13.42 5.99
N ALA A 185 -11.90 13.59 5.43
CA ALA A 185 -12.79 12.47 5.17
C ALA A 185 -12.22 11.55 4.08
N ALA A 186 -11.84 12.12 2.93
CA ALA A 186 -11.27 11.35 1.83
C ALA A 186 -9.95 10.66 2.23
N LEU A 187 -9.04 11.40 2.88
CA LEU A 187 -7.75 10.87 3.33
C LEU A 187 -7.91 9.72 4.34
N LEU A 188 -8.74 9.90 5.37
CA LEU A 188 -8.93 8.89 6.42
C LEU A 188 -9.63 7.63 5.90
N LEU A 189 -10.63 7.79 5.02
CA LEU A 189 -11.32 6.65 4.42
C LEU A 189 -10.40 5.90 3.47
N LEU A 190 -9.61 6.60 2.66
CA LEU A 190 -8.62 5.98 1.80
C LEU A 190 -7.57 5.21 2.62
N ALA A 191 -7.02 5.84 3.66
CA ALA A 191 -6.08 5.19 4.58
C ALA A 191 -6.69 3.93 5.22
N ALA A 192 -7.94 4.01 5.68
CA ALA A 192 -8.66 2.87 6.25
C ALA A 192 -8.81 1.72 5.24
N VAL A 193 -9.18 2.01 3.99
CA VAL A 193 -9.26 1.01 2.91
C VAL A 193 -7.92 0.34 2.68
N LEU A 194 -6.85 1.12 2.51
CA LEU A 194 -5.52 0.58 2.21
C LEU A 194 -5.02 -0.31 3.35
N TRP A 195 -5.13 0.15 4.60
CA TRP A 195 -4.66 -0.60 5.75
C TRP A 195 -5.46 -1.90 5.97
N THR A 196 -6.79 -1.83 5.90
CA THR A 196 -7.64 -3.03 6.09
C THR A 196 -7.51 -4.05 4.95
N ALA A 197 -7.28 -3.59 3.72
CA ALA A 197 -7.00 -4.47 2.59
C ALA A 197 -5.63 -5.17 2.73
N LEU A 198 -4.59 -4.45 3.14
CA LEU A 198 -3.27 -5.03 3.43
C LEU A 198 -3.35 -6.04 4.58
N LEU A 199 -4.15 -5.75 5.60
CA LEU A 199 -4.42 -6.68 6.70
C LEU A 199 -5.01 -7.99 6.16
N LEU A 200 -6.10 -7.91 5.38
CA LEU A 200 -6.74 -9.10 4.78
C LEU A 200 -5.76 -9.90 3.91
N GLN A 201 -4.88 -9.22 3.15
CA GLN A 201 -3.85 -9.87 2.35
C GLN A 201 -2.80 -10.59 3.20
N ALA A 202 -2.38 -10.00 4.32
CA ALA A 202 -1.45 -10.62 5.26
C ALA A 202 -2.02 -11.90 5.90
N PHE A 203 -3.35 -12.01 5.99
CA PHE A 203 -4.06 -13.20 6.46
C PHE A 203 -4.55 -14.13 5.33
N GLY A 204 -4.10 -13.92 4.08
CA GLY A 204 -4.39 -14.82 2.96
C GLY A 204 -5.69 -14.54 2.20
N ALA A 205 -6.44 -13.51 2.58
CA ALA A 205 -7.69 -13.10 1.93
C ALA A 205 -7.44 -12.05 0.83
N ALA A 206 -6.54 -12.37 -0.10
CA ALA A 206 -6.11 -11.42 -1.14
C ALA A 206 -7.19 -11.14 -2.20
N TRP A 207 -8.04 -12.12 -2.51
CA TRP A 207 -9.08 -11.95 -3.53
C TRP A 207 -10.23 -11.05 -3.09
N SER A 208 -10.69 -11.18 -1.84
CA SER A 208 -11.76 -10.32 -1.31
C SER A 208 -11.31 -8.87 -1.25
N SER A 209 -10.12 -8.62 -0.70
CA SER A 209 -9.53 -7.27 -0.66
C SER A 209 -9.34 -6.68 -2.05
N ALA A 210 -8.77 -7.42 -2.99
CA ALA A 210 -8.58 -6.97 -4.37
C ALA A 210 -9.91 -6.64 -5.06
N GLY A 211 -10.93 -7.50 -4.93
CA GLY A 211 -12.25 -7.29 -5.52
C GLY A 211 -12.94 -6.04 -4.98
N ILE A 212 -12.91 -5.82 -3.67
CA ILE A 212 -13.53 -4.65 -3.03
C ILE A 212 -12.80 -3.36 -3.45
N CYS A 213 -11.46 -3.36 -3.43
CA CYS A 213 -10.68 -2.20 -3.85
C CYS A 213 -10.87 -1.90 -5.35
N LEU A 214 -10.92 -2.92 -6.21
CA LEU A 214 -11.20 -2.74 -7.64
C LEU A 214 -12.59 -2.16 -7.89
N ALA A 215 -13.61 -2.62 -7.18
CA ALA A 215 -14.96 -2.08 -7.29
C ALA A 215 -15.00 -0.59 -6.87
N ALA A 216 -14.30 -0.24 -5.79
CA ALA A 216 -14.19 1.15 -5.33
C ALA A 216 -13.46 2.03 -6.34
N ALA A 217 -12.30 1.58 -6.83
CA ALA A 217 -11.51 2.29 -7.84
C ALA A 217 -12.28 2.45 -9.15
N GLY A 218 -12.95 1.40 -9.61
CA GLY A 218 -13.79 1.41 -10.80
C GLY A 218 -14.99 2.33 -10.67
N GLY A 219 -15.66 2.32 -9.51
CA GLY A 219 -16.80 3.20 -9.21
C GLY A 219 -16.40 4.67 -9.18
N ALA A 220 -15.38 5.02 -8.38
CA ALA A 220 -14.88 6.40 -8.32
C ALA A 220 -14.33 6.87 -9.67
N GLY A 221 -13.56 6.02 -10.35
CA GLY A 221 -13.01 6.32 -11.67
C GLY A 221 -14.08 6.50 -12.74
N ALA A 222 -15.14 5.70 -12.74
CA ALA A 222 -16.26 5.84 -13.66
C ALA A 222 -17.00 7.17 -13.46
N VAL A 223 -17.25 7.59 -12.20
CA VAL A 223 -17.88 8.88 -11.92
C VAL A 223 -17.04 10.04 -12.45
N VAL A 224 -15.72 9.99 -12.27
CA VAL A 224 -14.79 11.01 -12.79
C VAL A 224 -14.76 10.99 -14.33
N LEU A 225 -14.69 9.81 -14.94
CA LEU A 225 -14.59 9.67 -16.40
C LEU A 225 -15.87 10.09 -17.12
N PHE A 226 -17.03 9.71 -16.60
CA PHE A 226 -18.34 9.99 -17.19
C PHE A 226 -18.99 11.28 -16.66
N ARG A 227 -18.33 11.99 -15.73
CA ARG A 227 -18.83 13.23 -15.10
C ARG A 227 -20.23 13.07 -14.50
N LEU A 228 -20.46 11.97 -13.79
CA LEU A 228 -21.76 11.64 -13.23
C LEU A 228 -22.06 12.47 -11.97
N PRO A 229 -23.32 12.87 -11.72
CA PRO A 229 -23.72 13.44 -10.42
C PRO A 229 -23.62 12.36 -9.32
N PRO A 230 -23.25 12.70 -8.07
CA PRO A 230 -23.15 14.04 -7.48
C PRO A 230 -21.80 14.75 -7.70
N GLY A 231 -20.91 14.20 -8.54
CA GLY A 231 -19.62 14.79 -8.90
C GLY A 231 -18.39 14.09 -8.30
N ALA A 232 -17.21 14.43 -8.82
CA ALA A 232 -15.94 13.79 -8.47
C ALA A 232 -15.57 13.88 -6.98
N ALA A 233 -15.89 15.02 -6.35
CA ALA A 233 -15.53 15.29 -4.96
C ALA A 233 -16.18 14.32 -3.95
N LEU A 234 -17.41 13.89 -4.20
CA LEU A 234 -18.12 12.95 -3.31
C LEU A 234 -17.90 11.48 -3.70
N ALA A 235 -17.52 11.22 -4.96
CA ALA A 235 -17.39 9.86 -5.48
C ALA A 235 -16.31 9.06 -4.74
N LEU A 236 -15.15 9.69 -4.50
CA LEU A 236 -14.01 9.05 -3.85
C LEU A 236 -14.27 8.74 -2.36
N PRO A 237 -14.69 9.68 -1.49
CA PRO A 237 -14.98 9.37 -0.09
C PRO A 237 -16.14 8.38 0.05
N VAL A 238 -17.17 8.44 -0.80
CA VAL A 238 -18.27 7.45 -0.76
C VAL A 238 -17.78 6.06 -1.15
N ALA A 239 -16.99 5.93 -2.23
CA ALA A 239 -16.42 4.65 -2.65
C ALA A 239 -15.47 4.08 -1.59
N CYS A 240 -14.58 4.92 -1.04
CA CYS A 240 -13.67 4.53 0.03
C CYS A 240 -14.41 4.16 1.32
N GLY A 241 -15.45 4.91 1.69
CA GLY A 241 -16.29 4.60 2.86
C GLY A 241 -17.01 3.27 2.73
N ALA A 242 -17.65 3.02 1.58
CA ALA A 242 -18.29 1.73 1.30
C ALA A 242 -17.28 0.58 1.32
N ALA A 243 -16.11 0.77 0.68
CA ALA A 243 -15.04 -0.22 0.65
C ALA A 243 -14.49 -0.51 2.06
N ALA A 244 -14.26 0.52 2.88
CA ALA A 244 -13.78 0.35 4.25
C ALA A 244 -14.76 -0.48 5.09
N LEU A 245 -16.06 -0.20 4.99
CA LEU A 245 -17.09 -0.99 5.67
C LEU A 245 -17.10 -2.45 5.20
N CYS A 246 -17.05 -2.68 3.89
CA CYS A 246 -16.97 -4.04 3.34
C CYS A 246 -15.70 -4.78 3.79
N LEU A 247 -14.54 -4.12 3.78
CA LEU A 247 -13.26 -4.70 4.20
C LEU A 247 -13.26 -5.02 5.69
N VAL A 248 -13.77 -4.13 6.54
CA VAL A 248 -13.92 -4.38 7.99
C VAL A 248 -14.88 -5.54 8.23
N ALA A 249 -16.03 -5.58 7.56
CA ALA A 249 -16.97 -6.70 7.67
C ALA A 249 -16.32 -8.04 7.24
N CYS A 250 -15.58 -8.05 6.13
CA CYS A 250 -14.81 -9.21 5.69
C CYS A 250 -13.73 -9.61 6.70
N ALA A 251 -13.01 -8.65 7.27
CA ALA A 251 -11.99 -8.90 8.28
C ALA A 251 -12.60 -9.55 9.53
N LEU A 252 -13.72 -9.03 10.03
CA LEU A 252 -14.43 -9.62 11.17
C LEU A 252 -14.95 -11.03 10.86
N TRP A 253 -15.49 -11.24 9.66
CA TRP A 253 -16.04 -12.54 9.26
C TRP A 253 -14.95 -13.61 9.07
N LEU A 254 -13.82 -13.26 8.47
CA LEU A 254 -12.72 -14.18 8.18
C LEU A 254 -11.81 -14.41 9.39
N LEU A 255 -11.43 -13.34 10.09
CA LEU A 255 -10.46 -13.40 11.18
C LEU A 255 -11.10 -13.76 12.52
N GLY A 256 -12.39 -13.49 12.68
CA GLY A 256 -13.13 -13.78 13.90
C GLY A 256 -13.69 -15.20 13.97
N ARG A 257 -13.58 -16.00 12.90
CA ARG A 257 -13.91 -17.42 12.96
C ARG A 257 -12.70 -18.20 13.48
N PRO A 258 -12.81 -18.94 14.59
CA PRO A 258 -11.78 -19.90 14.97
C PRO A 258 -11.78 -21.00 13.91
N ALA A 259 -10.92 -20.87 12.91
CA ALA A 259 -10.80 -21.89 11.88
C ALA A 259 -10.08 -23.10 12.50
N PRO A 260 -10.68 -24.31 12.45
CA PRO A 260 -9.90 -25.52 12.67
C PRO A 260 -8.80 -25.55 11.60
N HIS A 261 -7.55 -25.65 12.04
CA HIS A 261 -6.47 -25.99 11.12
C HIS A 261 -6.74 -27.43 10.71
N ALA A 262 -7.24 -27.63 9.49
CA ALA A 262 -7.42 -28.93 8.87
C ALA A 262 -6.14 -29.34 8.14
#